data_AF-A0A0F5IIJ9-F1
#
_entry.id   AF-A0A0F5IIJ9-F1
#
_cell.length_a   1.000
_cell.length_b   1.000
_cell.length_c   1.000
_cell.angle_alpha   90.00
_cell.angle_beta   90.00
_cell.angle_gamma   90.00
#
_symmetry.space_group_name_H-M   'P 1'
#
loop_
_entity.id
_entity.type
_entity.pdbx_description
1 polymer ?
#
loop_
_entity_poly.entity_id
_entity_poly.type
_entity_poly.pdbx_seq_one_letter_code
_entity_poly.pdbx_strand_id
1 'polypeptide(L)'
;MGMYVSQDPIGLNGSNPTIYGYVDDTNTWIDILGLAPWGRGNKAFNDWWDKATVTDIEANIDAVKTHLRGSGGMHEMFPVHLAPKLKDLGFTASELKKMVIPTKNMQIKIGRNKGLHHRSSASSIFHQKLANAITNAKSKQQAQSEIERLHNKHVVGYSNKK
;
A
#
# COMPACT_ATOMS: atom_id res chain seq x y z
N MET A 1 25.66 -11.28 9.77
CA MET A 1 25.44 -12.74 9.75
C MET A 1 25.26 -13.19 11.20
N GLY A 2 24.02 -13.38 11.63
CA GLY A 2 23.71 -13.85 12.98
C GLY A 2 22.86 -15.10 12.88
N MET A 3 23.47 -16.27 12.97
CA MET A 3 22.76 -17.53 13.20
C MET A 3 22.56 -17.70 14.70
N TYR A 4 21.35 -18.08 15.11
CA TYR A 4 21.12 -18.54 16.48
C TYR A 4 21.77 -19.92 16.66
N VAL A 5 22.67 -20.00 17.64
CA VAL A 5 23.42 -21.22 18.02
C VAL A 5 22.69 -21.85 19.21
N SER A 6 21.58 -22.52 18.94
CA SER A 6 21.09 -23.61 19.80
C SER A 6 19.85 -24.24 19.16
N GLN A 7 19.93 -25.55 18.94
CA GLN A 7 18.81 -26.39 18.50
C GLN A 7 17.97 -26.78 19.72
N ASP A 8 16.66 -26.56 19.67
CA ASP A 8 15.73 -26.96 20.72
C ASP A 8 15.54 -28.49 20.67
N PRO A 9 15.85 -29.25 21.74
CA PRO A 9 15.89 -30.71 21.67
C PRO A 9 14.55 -31.30 22.11
N ILE A 10 13.59 -31.48 21.19
CA ILE A 10 12.48 -32.43 21.38
C ILE A 10 12.05 -33.05 20.03
N GLY A 11 12.47 -34.31 19.85
CA GLY A 11 11.65 -35.45 19.46
C GLY A 11 10.77 -35.36 18.21
N LEU A 12 11.32 -35.83 17.09
CA LEU A 12 10.62 -36.34 15.90
C LEU A 12 9.43 -37.25 16.24
N ASN A 13 8.19 -36.76 16.10
CA ASN A 13 7.04 -37.56 15.62
C ASN A 13 5.84 -36.73 15.10
N GLY A 14 6.07 -35.56 14.50
CA GLY A 14 5.01 -34.78 13.87
C GLY A 14 5.32 -34.52 12.40
N SER A 15 4.57 -35.15 11.48
CA SER A 15 4.58 -34.86 10.04
C SER A 15 3.98 -33.47 9.75
N ASN A 16 4.57 -32.40 10.30
CA ASN A 16 4.20 -31.03 9.99
C ASN A 16 5.40 -30.32 9.33
N PRO A 17 5.41 -30.10 8.01
CA PRO A 17 6.56 -29.58 7.25
C PRO A 17 6.76 -28.06 7.42
N THR A 18 6.45 -27.50 8.59
CA THR A 18 6.54 -26.05 8.85
C THR A 18 7.34 -25.79 10.12
N ILE A 19 8.59 -26.26 10.13
CA ILE A 19 9.58 -25.97 11.19
C ILE A 19 10.23 -24.58 10.98
N TYR A 20 9.91 -23.92 9.87
CA TYR A 20 10.28 -22.52 9.61
C TYR A 20 9.02 -21.68 9.40
N GLY A 21 8.28 -21.44 10.49
CA GLY A 21 7.32 -20.34 10.53
C GLY A 21 8.11 -19.04 10.37
N TYR A 22 8.16 -18.53 9.15
CA TYR A 22 8.62 -17.17 8.89
C TYR A 22 7.83 -16.24 9.82
N VAL A 23 8.53 -15.51 10.68
CA VAL A 23 7.92 -14.45 11.48
C VAL A 23 7.36 -13.44 10.49
N ASP A 24 6.06 -13.13 10.63
CA ASP A 24 5.41 -12.05 9.88
C ASP A 24 6.25 -10.78 10.09
N ASP A 25 6.63 -10.10 9.01
CA ASP A 25 7.63 -9.03 9.04
C ASP A 25 7.15 -7.87 9.93
N THR A 26 7.58 -7.86 11.20
CA THR A 26 7.24 -6.82 12.19
C THR A 26 8.00 -5.51 11.96
N ASN A 27 8.66 -5.32 10.81
CA ASN A 27 9.33 -4.07 10.47
C ASN A 27 8.44 -3.09 9.69
N THR A 28 7.12 -3.11 9.94
CA THR A 28 6.25 -2.04 9.45
C THR A 28 6.33 -0.87 10.43
N TRP A 29 7.27 0.05 10.18
CA TRP A 29 7.32 1.45 10.63
C TRP A 29 6.67 1.70 11.99
N ILE A 30 7.49 1.62 13.03
CA ILE A 30 7.12 1.89 14.42
C ILE A 30 6.70 3.37 14.52
N ASP A 31 5.40 3.63 14.66
CA ASP A 31 4.93 4.88 15.28
C ASP A 31 5.31 4.80 16.77
N ILE A 32 6.52 5.29 17.08
CA ILE A 32 7.09 5.26 18.43
C ILE A 32 6.21 6.06 19.40
N LEU A 33 5.52 7.10 18.91
CA LEU A 33 4.71 8.01 19.71
C LEU A 33 3.28 7.52 19.95
N GLY A 34 2.79 6.53 19.18
CA GLY A 34 1.45 5.96 19.37
C GLY A 34 0.33 6.97 19.18
N LEU A 35 0.51 7.95 18.29
CA LEU A 35 -0.45 9.01 18.03
C LEU A 35 -1.61 8.56 17.15
N ALA A 36 -1.47 7.40 16.50
CA ALA A 36 -2.54 6.82 15.72
C ALA A 36 -3.61 6.14 16.60
N PRO A 37 -4.92 6.33 16.32
CA PRO A 37 -6.01 5.80 17.16
C PRO A 37 -6.11 4.27 17.20
N TRP A 38 -5.33 3.56 16.40
CA TRP A 38 -5.30 2.10 16.31
C TRP A 38 -4.10 1.44 16.99
N GLY A 39 -3.13 2.19 17.52
CA GLY A 39 -1.92 1.63 18.11
C GLY A 39 -0.95 1.04 17.06
N ARG A 40 -0.21 -0.01 17.43
CA ARG A 40 0.91 -0.54 16.61
C ARG A 40 0.52 -1.72 15.73
N GLY A 41 1.03 -1.71 14.49
CA GLY A 41 1.01 -2.85 13.58
C GLY A 41 -0.15 -2.89 12.59
N ASN A 42 0.00 -3.70 11.54
CA ASN A 42 -0.94 -3.82 10.43
C ASN A 42 -2.31 -4.36 10.86
N LYS A 43 -2.33 -5.32 11.78
CA LYS A 43 -3.58 -5.92 12.28
C LYS A 43 -4.44 -4.87 12.97
N ALA A 44 -3.86 -4.10 13.88
CA ALA A 44 -4.60 -3.09 14.64
C ALA A 44 -5.12 -1.97 13.72
N PHE A 45 -4.32 -1.55 12.73
CA PHE A 45 -4.78 -0.62 11.69
C PHE A 45 -5.96 -1.16 10.89
N ASN A 46 -5.91 -2.42 10.44
CA ASN A 46 -7.00 -3.01 9.67
C ASN A 46 -8.28 -3.11 10.52
N ASP A 47 -8.17 -3.60 11.77
CA ASP A 47 -9.29 -3.72 12.70
C ASP A 47 -9.94 -2.35 13.01
N TRP A 48 -9.13 -1.29 13.10
CA TRP A 48 -9.61 0.08 13.24
C TRP A 48 -10.24 0.59 11.94
N TRP A 49 -9.58 0.41 10.80
CA TRP A 49 -10.07 0.86 9.49
C TRP A 49 -11.45 0.32 9.21
N ASP A 50 -11.71 -0.96 9.51
CA ASP A 50 -13.00 -1.60 9.27
C ASP A 50 -14.13 -0.95 10.07
N LYS A 51 -13.83 -0.49 11.29
CA LYS A 51 -14.77 0.20 12.20
C LYS A 51 -14.85 1.71 11.98
N ALA A 52 -13.79 2.31 11.44
CA ALA A 52 -13.66 3.74 11.26
C ALA A 52 -14.66 4.28 10.23
N THR A 53 -15.18 5.47 10.51
CA THR A 53 -15.96 6.25 9.54
C THR A 53 -15.05 7.03 8.61
N VAL A 54 -15.60 7.59 7.53
CA VAL A 54 -14.86 8.50 6.64
C VAL A 54 -14.31 9.70 7.42
N THR A 55 -15.11 10.26 8.34
CA THR A 55 -14.71 11.38 9.21
C THR A 55 -13.53 11.01 10.13
N ASP A 56 -13.50 9.79 10.67
CA ASP A 56 -12.39 9.34 11.51
C ASP A 56 -11.07 9.25 10.71
N ILE A 57 -11.17 8.85 9.43
CA ILE A 57 -10.01 8.82 8.53
C ILE A 57 -9.56 10.23 8.18
N GLU A 58 -10.48 11.16 7.93
CA GLU A 58 -10.16 12.56 7.66
C GLU A 58 -9.47 13.22 8.86
N ALA A 59 -9.98 12.99 10.07
CA ALA A 59 -9.41 13.51 11.31
C ALA A 59 -7.99 12.97 11.57
N ASN A 60 -7.68 11.76 11.12
CA ASN A 60 -6.40 11.08 11.35
C ASN A 60 -5.58 10.91 10.07
N ILE A 61 -5.81 11.78 9.06
CA ILE A 61 -5.34 11.52 7.70
C ILE A 61 -3.82 11.38 7.60
N ASP A 62 -3.05 12.13 8.38
CA ASP A 62 -1.59 12.07 8.30
C ASP A 62 -1.01 10.76 8.88
N ALA A 63 -1.62 10.24 9.95
CA ALA A 63 -1.31 8.91 10.46
C ALA A 63 -1.71 7.83 9.45
N VAL A 64 -2.89 7.97 8.83
CA VAL A 64 -3.39 7.02 7.82
C VAL A 64 -2.48 7.01 6.59
N LYS A 65 -2.12 8.19 6.05
CA LYS A 65 -1.18 8.30 4.92
C LYS A 65 0.15 7.64 5.26
N THR A 66 0.67 7.88 6.45
CA THR A 66 1.95 7.31 6.89
C THR A 66 1.89 5.79 6.99
N HIS A 67 0.78 5.24 7.48
CA HIS A 67 0.60 3.80 7.61
C HIS A 67 0.24 3.09 6.29
N LEU A 68 -0.43 3.77 5.37
CA LEU A 68 -0.71 3.25 4.02
C LEU A 68 0.50 3.33 3.09
N ARG A 69 1.49 4.17 3.39
CA ARG A 69 2.74 4.21 2.64
C ARG A 69 3.49 2.89 2.79
N GLY A 70 3.85 2.27 1.68
CA GLY A 70 4.57 1.01 1.63
C GLY A 70 5.96 1.11 2.27
N SER A 71 6.50 -0.04 2.67
CA SER A 71 7.89 -0.17 3.08
C SER A 71 8.83 0.22 1.92
N GLY A 72 10.00 0.77 2.27
CA GLY A 72 10.90 1.42 1.32
C GLY A 72 11.12 0.65 0.01
N GLY A 73 10.86 1.33 -1.12
CA GLY A 73 11.04 0.77 -2.46
C GLY A 73 9.75 0.38 -3.18
N MET A 74 8.61 0.42 -2.50
CA MET A 74 7.28 0.26 -3.08
C MET A 74 6.58 1.62 -3.23
N HIS A 75 5.74 1.74 -4.25
CA HIS A 75 4.91 2.90 -4.52
C HIS A 75 3.44 2.48 -4.60
N GLU A 76 2.55 3.23 -3.95
CA GLU A 76 1.12 2.98 -3.97
C GLU A 76 0.54 3.29 -5.34
N MET A 77 -0.37 2.46 -5.83
CA MET A 77 -1.06 2.70 -7.10
C MET A 77 -2.17 3.76 -6.99
N PHE A 78 -2.30 4.42 -5.85
CA PHE A 78 -3.28 5.48 -5.64
C PHE A 78 -2.67 6.59 -4.77
N PRO A 79 -3.15 7.82 -4.89
CA PRO A 79 -2.74 8.89 -4.00
C PRO A 79 -3.24 8.61 -2.58
N VAL A 80 -2.34 8.41 -1.62
CA VAL A 80 -2.70 8.09 -0.21
C VAL A 80 -3.59 9.12 0.47
N HIS A 81 -3.62 10.36 -0.02
CA HIS A 81 -4.54 11.40 0.50
C HIS A 81 -6.01 11.16 0.13
N LEU A 82 -6.29 10.26 -0.82
CA LEU A 82 -7.65 9.84 -1.19
C LEU A 82 -8.16 8.65 -0.37
N ALA A 83 -7.47 8.29 0.73
CA ALA A 83 -7.91 7.27 1.66
C ALA A 83 -9.38 7.45 2.12
N PRO A 84 -9.89 8.66 2.46
CA PRO A 84 -11.29 8.84 2.83
C PRO A 84 -12.25 8.44 1.70
N LYS A 85 -11.94 8.83 0.45
CA LYS A 85 -12.75 8.48 -0.71
C LYS A 85 -12.72 6.98 -0.99
N LEU A 86 -11.56 6.34 -0.81
CA LEU A 86 -11.44 4.90 -0.98
C LEU A 86 -12.21 4.13 0.12
N LYS A 87 -12.24 4.65 1.35
CA LYS A 87 -13.10 4.10 2.40
C LYS A 87 -14.59 4.22 2.04
N ASP A 88 -15.01 5.40 1.58
CA ASP A 88 -16.38 5.67 1.09
C ASP A 88 -16.79 4.70 -0.02
N LEU A 89 -15.86 4.37 -0.92
CA LEU A 89 -16.07 3.37 -1.98
C LEU A 89 -16.05 1.91 -1.49
N GLY A 90 -15.74 1.65 -0.21
CA GLY A 90 -15.74 0.31 0.38
C GLY A 90 -14.43 -0.48 0.22
N PHE A 91 -13.29 0.20 0.06
CA PHE A 91 -11.99 -0.46 0.09
C PHE A 91 -11.59 -0.85 1.52
N THR A 92 -11.03 -2.06 1.66
CA THR A 92 -10.37 -2.48 2.89
C THR A 92 -8.91 -2.01 2.93
N ALA A 93 -8.37 -1.82 4.13
CA ALA A 93 -6.95 -1.47 4.30
C ALA A 93 -6.01 -2.51 3.66
N SER A 94 -6.35 -3.80 3.74
CA SER A 94 -5.56 -4.89 3.16
C SER A 94 -5.50 -4.81 1.64
N GLU A 95 -6.62 -4.49 0.98
CA GLU A 95 -6.66 -4.29 -0.48
C GLU A 95 -5.78 -3.12 -0.90
N LEU A 96 -5.91 -1.99 -0.21
CA LEU A 96 -5.09 -0.80 -0.49
C LEU A 96 -3.60 -1.09 -0.34
N LYS A 97 -3.19 -1.81 0.71
CA LYS A 97 -1.78 -2.19 0.94
C LYS A 97 -1.22 -3.15 -0.11
N LYS A 98 -2.07 -3.96 -0.76
CA LYS A 98 -1.68 -4.82 -1.88
C LYS A 98 -1.54 -4.06 -3.19
N MET A 99 -2.18 -2.89 -3.32
CA MET A 99 -2.13 -2.04 -4.51
C MET A 99 -0.84 -1.21 -4.53
N VAL A 100 0.30 -1.89 -4.61
CA VAL A 100 1.63 -1.31 -4.63
C VAL A 100 2.47 -1.87 -5.77
N ILE A 101 3.40 -1.08 -6.29
CA ILE A 101 4.32 -1.44 -7.36
C ILE A 101 5.75 -1.03 -7.02
N PRO A 102 6.80 -1.74 -7.50
CA PRO A 102 8.17 -1.36 -7.22
C PRO A 102 8.53 0.03 -7.80
N THR A 103 8.97 0.95 -6.94
CA THR A 103 9.35 2.32 -7.31
C THR A 103 10.64 2.36 -8.13
N LYS A 104 11.54 1.39 -7.93
CA LYS A 104 12.87 1.38 -8.56
C LYS A 104 12.75 1.45 -10.08
N ASN A 105 13.41 2.47 -10.65
CA ASN A 105 13.43 2.76 -12.09
C ASN A 105 12.04 2.93 -12.72
N MET A 106 11.02 3.24 -11.93
CA MET A 106 9.68 3.45 -12.45
C MET A 106 9.60 4.77 -13.21
N GLN A 107 9.14 4.67 -14.45
CA GLN A 107 8.99 5.80 -15.35
C GLN A 107 7.53 5.93 -15.77
N ILE A 108 7.08 7.17 -15.84
CA ILE A 108 5.75 7.53 -16.33
C ILE A 108 5.92 8.21 -17.69
N LYS A 109 5.07 7.81 -18.65
CA LYS A 109 4.96 8.41 -19.98
C LYS A 109 3.54 8.94 -20.20
N ILE A 110 3.43 10.24 -20.43
CA ILE A 110 2.18 10.91 -20.81
C ILE A 110 2.43 11.78 -22.04
N GLY A 111 1.87 11.39 -23.18
CA GLY A 111 2.09 12.09 -24.45
C GLY A 111 3.57 12.12 -24.81
N ARG A 112 4.12 13.33 -25.00
CA ARG A 112 5.55 13.56 -25.26
C ARG A 112 6.41 13.58 -23.99
N ASN A 113 5.79 13.74 -22.82
CA ASN A 113 6.50 13.82 -21.55
C ASN A 113 6.82 12.41 -21.03
N LYS A 114 8.07 12.17 -20.66
CA LYS A 114 8.54 10.93 -20.05
C LYS A 114 9.49 11.28 -18.91
N GLY A 115 9.36 10.62 -17.77
CA GLY A 115 10.28 10.87 -16.66
C GLY A 115 10.08 9.95 -15.48
N LEU A 116 10.95 10.11 -14.48
CA LEU A 116 10.91 9.34 -13.24
C LEU A 116 9.67 9.68 -12.43
N HIS A 117 9.20 8.67 -11.70
CA HIS A 117 7.97 8.71 -10.92
C HIS A 117 7.87 9.86 -9.90
N HIS A 118 8.95 10.32 -9.27
CA HIS A 118 8.87 11.40 -8.26
C HIS A 118 9.52 12.72 -8.67
N ARG A 119 9.98 12.83 -9.93
CA ARG A 119 10.82 13.95 -10.38
C ARG A 119 10.50 14.39 -11.81
N SER A 120 9.22 14.32 -12.20
CA SER A 120 8.83 14.71 -13.56
C SER A 120 7.43 15.30 -13.66
N SER A 121 7.25 16.20 -14.62
CA SER A 121 5.92 16.73 -14.97
C SER A 121 4.97 15.62 -15.44
N ALA A 122 5.50 14.58 -16.09
CA ALA A 122 4.73 13.40 -16.48
C ALA A 122 4.11 12.71 -15.24
N SER A 123 4.86 12.60 -14.16
CA SER A 123 4.36 12.09 -12.88
C SER A 123 3.29 13.00 -12.27
N SER A 124 3.55 14.32 -12.18
CA SER A 124 2.57 15.25 -11.62
C SER A 124 1.21 15.17 -12.35
N ILE A 125 1.24 15.12 -13.68
CA ILE A 125 0.04 15.00 -14.51
C ILE A 125 -0.63 13.63 -14.30
N PHE A 126 0.15 12.56 -14.14
CA PHE A 126 -0.37 11.22 -13.86
C PHE A 126 -1.12 11.19 -12.53
N HIS A 127 -0.52 11.70 -11.45
CA HIS A 127 -1.16 11.73 -10.14
C HIS A 127 -2.44 12.57 -10.14
N GLN A 128 -2.47 13.71 -10.85
CA GLN A 128 -3.69 14.51 -10.99
C GLN A 128 -4.79 13.75 -11.73
N LYS A 129 -4.46 13.07 -12.84
CA LYS A 129 -5.44 12.24 -13.59
C LYS A 129 -5.98 11.10 -12.75
N LEU A 130 -5.09 10.43 -12.01
CA LEU A 130 -5.43 9.33 -11.12
C LEU A 130 -6.34 9.81 -9.99
N ALA A 131 -6.00 10.94 -9.37
CA ALA A 131 -6.80 11.53 -8.31
C ALA A 131 -8.21 11.87 -8.81
N ASN A 132 -8.30 12.54 -9.97
CA ASN A 132 -9.59 12.88 -10.57
C ASN A 132 -10.42 11.64 -10.92
N ALA A 133 -9.80 10.57 -11.42
CA ALA A 133 -10.51 9.34 -11.75
C ALA A 133 -11.09 8.65 -10.50
N ILE A 134 -10.33 8.60 -9.41
CA ILE A 134 -10.77 8.01 -8.14
C ILE A 134 -11.87 8.86 -7.48
N THR A 135 -11.70 10.18 -7.44
CA THR A 135 -12.71 11.10 -6.87
C THR A 135 -14.06 10.98 -7.56
N ASN A 136 -14.06 10.80 -8.89
CA ASN A 136 -15.29 10.67 -9.69
C ASN A 136 -15.82 9.23 -9.78
N ALA A 137 -15.12 8.24 -9.21
CA ALA A 137 -15.59 6.86 -9.23
C ALA A 137 -16.84 6.71 -8.36
N LYS A 138 -17.81 5.94 -8.87
CA LYS A 138 -19.08 5.64 -8.19
C LYS A 138 -19.06 4.31 -7.45
N SER A 139 -18.08 3.45 -7.75
CA SER A 139 -17.94 2.14 -7.12
C SER A 139 -16.47 1.74 -6.99
N LYS A 140 -16.23 0.80 -6.08
CA LYS A 140 -14.93 0.15 -5.90
C LYS A 140 -14.39 -0.43 -7.20
N GLN A 141 -15.21 -1.16 -7.94
CA GLN A 141 -14.83 -1.81 -9.20
C GLN A 141 -14.44 -0.77 -10.25
N GLN A 142 -15.16 0.34 -10.33
CA GLN A 142 -14.82 1.44 -11.23
C GLN A 142 -13.47 2.07 -10.85
N ALA A 143 -13.24 2.34 -9.56
CA ALA A 143 -11.97 2.89 -9.09
C ALA A 143 -10.80 1.93 -9.39
N GLN A 144 -10.95 0.63 -9.13
CA GLN A 144 -9.94 -0.39 -9.46
C GLN A 144 -9.65 -0.42 -10.96
N SER A 145 -10.70 -0.41 -11.79
CA SER A 145 -10.57 -0.44 -13.24
C SER A 145 -9.87 0.81 -13.78
N GLU A 146 -10.19 1.99 -13.23
CA GLU A 146 -9.53 3.25 -13.61
C GLU A 146 -8.07 3.32 -13.18
N ILE A 147 -7.77 2.87 -11.96
CA ILE A 147 -6.40 2.75 -11.46
C ILE A 147 -5.61 1.84 -12.41
N GLU A 148 -6.11 0.64 -12.68
CA GLU A 148 -5.42 -0.32 -13.54
C GLU A 148 -5.26 0.19 -14.99
N ARG A 149 -6.31 0.82 -15.55
CA ARG A 149 -6.29 1.41 -16.88
C ARG A 149 -5.24 2.51 -17.01
N LEU A 150 -5.15 3.41 -16.04
CA LEU A 150 -4.17 4.50 -16.04
C LEU A 150 -2.74 3.96 -15.87
N HIS A 151 -2.53 2.97 -15.00
CA HIS A 151 -1.23 2.34 -14.81
C HIS A 151 -0.76 1.63 -16.08
N ASN A 152 -1.59 0.79 -16.69
CA ASN A 152 -1.28 0.13 -17.97
C ASN A 152 -0.94 1.13 -19.08
N LYS A 153 -1.65 2.27 -19.13
CA LYS A 153 -1.47 3.28 -20.19
C LYS A 153 -0.21 4.12 -20.01
N HIS A 154 0.16 4.43 -18.77
CA HIS A 154 1.14 5.48 -18.49
C HIS A 154 2.40 5.02 -17.75
N VAL A 155 2.34 3.91 -17.01
CA VAL A 155 3.52 3.35 -16.34
C VAL A 155 4.27 2.45 -17.30
N VAL A 156 5.53 2.79 -17.57
CA VAL A 156 6.36 2.05 -18.53
C VAL A 156 6.67 0.66 -17.98
N GLY A 157 6.31 -0.38 -18.74
CA GLY A 157 6.56 -1.77 -18.38
C GLY A 157 5.68 -2.30 -17.25
N TYR A 158 4.52 -1.68 -17.00
CA TYR A 158 3.60 -2.09 -15.93
C TYR A 158 3.15 -3.56 -16.06
N SER A 159 2.93 -4.06 -17.28
CA SER A 159 2.57 -5.46 -17.54
C SER A 159 3.63 -6.46 -17.05
N ASN A 160 4.90 -6.05 -16.96
CA ASN A 160 6.03 -6.87 -16.50
C ASN A 160 6.33 -6.67 -15.01
N LYS A 161 5.55 -5.81 -14.32
CA LYS A 161 5.70 -5.45 -12.90
C LYS A 161 4.53 -5.95 -12.04
N LYS A 162 3.56 -6.65 -12.66
CA LYS A 162 2.45 -7.31 -11.97
C LYS A 162 2.89 -8.57 -11.24
#